data_AF-A0A6C1PEU7-F1
#
_entry.id   AF-A0A6C1PEU7-F1
#
_cell.length_a   1.000
_cell.length_b   1.000
_cell.length_c   1.000
_cell.angle_alpha   90.00
_cell.angle_beta   90.00
_cell.angle_gamma   90.00
#
_symmetry.space_group_name_H-M   'P 1'
#
loop_
_entity.id
_entity.type
_entity.pdbx_description
1 polymer ?
#
loop_
_entity_poly.entity_id
_entity_poly.type
_entity_poly.pdbx_seq_one_letter_code
_entity_poly.pdbx_strand_id
1 'polypeptide(L)' 'MKTITIHVAEDTYATFQGRAKEREQSASELIREAMAEYAERHFGTGRSVFDHAPASVGRVVRPLERDDDLMDEMLG' A
#
# COMPACT_ATOMS: atom_id res chain seq x y z
N MET A 1 -0.19 9.26 -19.36
CA MET A 1 0.15 10.44 -18.54
C MET A 1 -0.94 11.49 -18.76
N LYS A 2 -1.49 12.08 -17.69
CA LYS A 2 -2.38 13.26 -17.77
C LYS A 2 -1.69 14.43 -17.08
N THR A 3 -1.75 15.62 -17.67
CA THR A 3 -1.22 16.85 -17.05
C THR A 3 -2.23 17.36 -16.03
N ILE A 4 -1.75 17.65 -14.83
CA ILE A 4 -2.53 18.31 -13.78
C ILE A 4 -1.81 19.58 -13.35
N THR A 5 -2.59 20.57 -12.93
CA THR A 5 -2.08 21.76 -12.25
C THR A 5 -2.52 21.67 -10.80
N ILE A 6 -1.59 21.84 -9.86
CA ILE A 6 -1.86 21.81 -8.43
C ILE A 6 -1.30 23.07 -7.79
N HIS A 7 -2.00 23.60 -6.79
CA HIS A 7 -1.48 24.65 -5.93
C HIS A 7 -0.84 24.00 -4.70
N VAL A 8 0.38 24.40 -4.39
CA VAL A 8 1.12 23.94 -3.22
C VAL A 8 1.72 25.15 -2.50
N ALA A 9 1.97 25.01 -1.19
CA ALA A 9 2.71 26.02 -0.46
C ALA A 9 4.11 26.20 -1.06
N GLU A 10 4.61 27.44 -1.07
CA GLU A 10 5.90 27.80 -1.65
C GLU A 10 7.06 27.02 -1.01
N ASP A 11 7.06 26.93 0.32
CA ASP A 11 8.09 26.21 1.09
C ASP A 11 8.14 24.71 0.75
N THR A 12 6.97 24.11 0.51
CA THR A 12 6.87 22.72 0.07
C THR A 12 7.51 22.55 -1.30
N TYR A 13 7.18 23.42 -2.26
CA TYR A 13 7.75 23.34 -3.60
C TYR A 13 9.27 23.58 -3.60
N ALA A 14 9.76 24.53 -2.81
CA ALA A 14 11.19 24.80 -2.65
C ALA A 14 11.94 23.57 -2.10
N THR A 15 11.35 22.88 -1.11
CA THR A 15 11.92 21.64 -0.54
C THR A 15 12.03 20.55 -1.60
N PHE A 16 10.98 20.34 -2.40
CA PHE A 16 10.99 19.36 -3.48
C PHE A 16 12.01 19.73 -4.57
N GLN A 17 12.15 21.00 -4.94
CA GLN A 17 13.19 21.44 -5.87
C GLN A 17 14.61 21.18 -5.36
N GLY A 18 14.88 21.46 -4.08
CA GLY A 18 16.19 21.20 -3.48
C GLY A 18 16.55 19.71 -3.54
N ARG A 19 15.63 18.85 -3.08
CA ARG A 19 15.78 17.39 -3.08
C ARG A 19 15.91 16.81 -4.50
N ALA A 20 15.23 17.39 -5.47
CA ALA A 20 15.30 16.95 -6.86
C ALA A 20 16.69 17.20 -7.47
N LYS A 21 17.29 18.35 -7.17
CA LYS A 21 18.66 18.69 -7.61
C LYS A 21 19.71 17.71 -7.07
N GLU A 22 19.59 17.30 -5.82
CA GLU A 22 20.48 16.32 -5.19
C GLU A 22 20.42 14.94 -5.86
N ARG A 23 19.30 14.62 -6.52
CA ARG A 23 19.03 13.31 -7.13
C ARG A 23 19.08 13.31 -8.66
N GLU A 24 19.51 14.42 -9.28
CA GLU A 24 19.48 14.63 -10.73
C GLU A 24 18.07 14.39 -11.35
N GLN A 25 17.03 14.66 -10.58
CA GLN A 25 15.63 14.49 -10.98
C GLN A 25 14.94 15.86 -11.08
N SER A 26 13.77 15.90 -11.71
CA SER A 26 12.88 17.05 -11.68
C SER A 26 11.96 17.02 -10.46
N ALA A 27 11.56 18.19 -9.94
CA ALA A 27 10.57 18.27 -8.87
C ALA A 27 9.26 17.56 -9.24
N SER A 28 8.87 17.64 -10.52
CA SER A 28 7.69 16.94 -11.06
C SER A 28 7.80 15.42 -11.00
N GLU A 29 9.01 14.85 -11.07
CA GLU A 29 9.22 13.40 -10.89
C GLU A 29 9.03 12.99 -9.44
N LEU A 30 9.65 13.71 -8.51
CA LEU A 30 9.46 13.46 -7.07
C LEU A 30 8.00 13.62 -6.64
N ILE A 31 7.29 14.61 -7.17
CA ILE A 31 5.86 14.80 -6.88
C ILE A 31 5.05 13.60 -7.42
N ARG A 32 5.38 13.08 -8.62
CA ARG A 32 4.72 11.87 -9.15
C ARG A 32 5.00 10.63 -8.31
N GLU A 33 6.24 10.45 -7.87
CA GLU A 33 6.64 9.36 -6.97
C GLU A 33 5.83 9.43 -5.66
N ALA A 34 5.80 10.60 -5.03
CA ALA A 34 5.02 10.81 -3.80
C ALA A 34 3.52 10.55 -3.99
N MET A 35 2.94 10.97 -5.12
CA MET A 35 1.55 10.68 -5.45
C MET A 35 1.30 9.17 -5.64
N ALA A 36 2.23 8.45 -6.28
CA ALA A 36 2.12 7.01 -6.47
C ALA A 36 2.25 6.25 -5.14
N GLU A 37 3.22 6.62 -4.30
CA GLU A 37 3.44 6.05 -2.97
C GLU A 37 2.23 6.30 -2.05
N TYR A 38 1.67 7.51 -2.07
CA TYR A 38 0.45 7.82 -1.35
C TYR A 38 -0.73 6.95 -1.85
N ALA A 39 -0.87 6.83 -3.17
CA ALA A 39 -1.92 6.01 -3.74
C ALA A 39 -1.76 4.53 -3.37
N GLU A 40 -0.56 3.97 -3.43
CA GLU A 40 -0.31 2.58 -3.01
C GLU A 40 -0.60 2.36 -1.52
N ARG A 41 -0.21 3.29 -0.65
CA ARG A 41 -0.43 3.14 0.80
C ARG A 41 -1.88 3.30 1.23
N HIS A 42 -2.60 4.22 0.60
CA HIS A 42 -3.93 4.62 1.05
C HIS A 42 -5.06 4.07 0.19
N PHE A 43 -4.79 3.84 -1.09
CA PHE A 43 -5.74 3.32 -2.07
C PHE A 43 -5.30 2.00 -2.70
N GLY A 44 -4.07 1.56 -2.42
CA GLY A 44 -3.63 0.22 -2.78
C GLY A 44 -4.61 -0.71 -2.13
N THR A 45 -5.45 -1.31 -2.97
CA THR A 45 -6.25 -2.47 -2.64
C THR A 45 -5.27 -3.39 -1.92
N GLY A 46 -5.47 -3.56 -0.60
CA GLY A 46 -4.87 -4.68 0.08
C GLY A 46 -5.18 -5.86 -0.82
N ARG A 47 -4.13 -6.46 -1.40
CA ARG A 47 -4.27 -7.59 -2.33
C ARG A 47 -5.30 -8.48 -1.69
N SER A 48 -6.39 -8.71 -2.40
CA SER A 48 -7.49 -9.49 -1.85
C SER A 48 -6.89 -10.79 -1.34
N VAL A 49 -7.41 -11.33 -0.24
CA VAL A 49 -7.00 -12.67 0.20
C VAL A 49 -7.20 -13.69 -0.94
N PHE A 50 -8.09 -13.37 -1.89
CA PHE A 50 -8.33 -14.12 -3.12
C PHE A 50 -7.31 -13.89 -4.26
N ASP A 51 -6.48 -12.85 -4.19
CA ASP A 51 -5.46 -12.52 -5.21
C ASP A 51 -4.15 -13.31 -5.01
N HIS A 52 -4.06 -14.11 -3.94
CA HIS A 52 -2.92 -14.96 -3.65
C HIS A 52 -3.23 -16.43 -3.97
N ALA A 53 -2.25 -17.15 -4.52
CA ALA A 53 -2.33 -18.60 -4.59
C ALA A 53 -2.47 -19.15 -3.15
N PRO A 54 -3.39 -20.09 -2.88
CA PRO A 54 -3.61 -20.61 -1.55
C PRO A 54 -2.31 -21.19 -0.99
N ALA A 55 -1.86 -20.63 0.14
CA ALA A 55 -0.74 -21.19 0.86
C ALA A 55 -1.17 -22.52 1.47
N SER A 56 -0.39 -23.59 1.24
CA SER A 56 -0.59 -24.84 1.93
C SER A 56 -0.24 -24.65 3.40
N VAL A 57 -1.24 -24.77 4.29
CA VAL A 57 -1.06 -24.71 5.75
C VAL A 57 -0.71 -26.09 6.34
N GLY A 58 -0.41 -27.08 5.49
CA GLY A 58 -0.07 -28.43 5.89
C GLY A 58 -1.28 -29.35 6.02
N ARG A 59 -1.19 -30.34 6.92
CA ARG A 59 -2.21 -31.37 7.13
C ARG A 59 -3.29 -30.89 8.11
N VAL A 60 -4.52 -31.37 7.92
CA VAL A 60 -5.60 -31.19 8.90
C VAL A 60 -5.20 -31.90 10.20
N VAL A 61 -5.13 -31.14 11.31
CA VAL A 61 -4.83 -31.68 12.65
C VAL A 61 -6.08 -32.28 13.28
N ARG A 62 -7.22 -31.58 13.15
CA ARG A 62 -8.54 -32.00 13.62
C ARG A 62 -9.61 -31.49 12.64
N PRO A 63 -10.56 -32.33 12.19
CA PRO A 63 -11.70 -31.86 11.39
C PRO A 63 -12.58 -30.90 12.20
N LEU A 64 -13.21 -29.93 11.53
CA LEU A 64 -14.19 -29.06 12.14
C LEU A 64 -15.57 -29.72 12.12
N GLU A 65 -16.19 -29.81 13.29
CA GLU A 65 -17.56 -30.26 13.49
C GLU A 65 -18.52 -29.07 13.57
N ARG A 66 -19.82 -29.33 13.41
CA ARG A 66 -20.84 -28.27 13.34
C ARG A 66 -20.97 -27.48 14.65
N ASP A 67 -20.63 -28.12 15.75
CA ASP A 67 -20.77 -27.58 17.10
C ASP A 67 -19.46 -26.97 17.63
N ASP A 68 -18.39 -26.95 16.81
CA ASP A 68 -17.11 -26.32 17.17
C ASP A 68 -17.22 -24.79 17.10
N ASP A 69 -16.80 -24.12 18.19
CA ASP A 69 -16.69 -22.67 18.23
C ASP A 69 -15.30 -22.22 17.77
N LEU A 70 -15.20 -21.95 16.47
CA LEU A 70 -13.97 -21.46 15.84
C LEU A 70 -13.44 -20.16 16.46
N MET A 71 -14.31 -19.29 16.97
CA MET A 71 -13.87 -18.03 17.55
C MET A 71 -13.24 -18.25 18.92
N ASP A 72 -13.83 -19.11 19.74
CA ASP A 72 -13.25 -19.51 21.03
C ASP A 72 -11.91 -20.24 20.83
N GLU A 73 -11.83 -21.15 19.85
CA GLU A 73 -10.60 -21.90 19.54
C GLU A 73 -9.44 -21.02 19.05
N MET A 74 -9.73 -19.91 18.38
CA MET A 74 -8.70 -18.99 17.88
C MET A 74 -8.27 -17.93 18.90
N LEU A 75 -9.09 -17.68 19.92
CA LEU A 75 -8.88 -16.61 20.90
C LEU A 75 -8.51 -17.11 22.30
N GLY A 76 -8.67 -18.40 22.58
CA GLY A 76 -8.22 -19.08 23.81
C GLY A 76 -6.75 -19.47 23.80
#